data_AF-B3P2T8-F1
#
_entry.id   AF-B3P2T8-F1
#
_cell.length_a   1.000
_cell.length_b   1.000
_cell.length_c   1.000
_cell.angle_alpha   90.00
_cell.angle_beta   90.00
_cell.angle_gamma   90.00
#
_symmetry.space_group_name_H-M   'P 1'
#
loop_
_entity.id
_entity.type
_entity.pdbx_description
1 polymer ?
#
loop_
_entity_poly.entity_id
_entity_poly.type
_entity_poly.pdbx_seq_one_letter_code
_entity_poly.pdbx_strand_id
1 'polypeptide(L)'
;MTTSSEKENFGQLIKRMKLGEAERIYALSNSVGKILDDAGARMILRHFMESENKSVQCVDIYETCAEFLENHPRYESCEFEILSRLGLPSHLRQRLFYRLNKGDPISISLCLKNIQAECLSEVAVSFSDFKDSITKTRMNLKLKTLG
;
A
#
# COMPACT_ATOMS: atom_id res chain seq x y z
N MET A 1 -30.59 -0.07 -11.85
CA MET A 1 -30.43 -0.07 -10.38
C MET A 1 -29.16 -0.82 -10.07
N THR A 2 -28.02 -0.14 -10.04
CA THR A 2 -26.75 -0.71 -9.61
C THR A 2 -26.74 -0.64 -8.08
N THR A 3 -26.74 -1.80 -7.44
CA THR A 3 -26.51 -1.93 -6.00
C THR A 3 -25.22 -1.20 -5.66
N SER A 4 -25.34 -0.10 -4.93
CA SER A 4 -24.21 0.53 -4.25
C SER A 4 -23.54 -0.55 -3.42
N SER A 5 -22.45 -1.13 -3.91
CA SER A 5 -21.56 -1.94 -3.11
C SER A 5 -21.12 -1.03 -1.97
N GLU A 6 -21.68 -1.22 -0.78
CA GLU A 6 -21.22 -0.53 0.42
C GLU A 6 -19.71 -0.71 0.45
N LYS A 7 -18.96 0.39 0.29
CA LYS A 7 -17.51 0.34 0.49
C LYS A 7 -17.31 -0.13 1.92
N GLU A 8 -16.83 -1.36 2.07
CA GLU A 8 -16.59 -1.95 3.38
C GLU A 8 -15.60 -1.03 4.11
N ASN A 9 -16.02 -0.44 5.21
CA ASN A 9 -15.15 0.49 5.95
C ASN A 9 -14.24 -0.28 6.91
N PHE A 10 -13.14 0.34 7.33
CA PHE A 10 -12.16 -0.29 8.23
C PHE A 10 -12.80 -0.89 9.49
N GLY A 11 -13.79 -0.22 10.08
CA GLY A 11 -14.51 -0.71 11.25
C GLY A 11 -15.27 -2.02 11.00
N GLN A 12 -15.87 -2.20 9.83
CA GLN A 12 -16.54 -3.45 9.43
C GLN A 12 -15.52 -4.58 9.19
N LEU A 13 -14.42 -4.28 8.51
CA LEU A 13 -13.32 -5.22 8.28
C LEU A 13 -12.75 -5.76 9.59
N ILE A 14 -12.43 -4.86 10.53
CA ILE A 14 -11.89 -5.21 11.84
C ILE A 14 -12.88 -6.07 12.65
N LYS A 15 -14.18 -5.77 12.60
CA LYS A 15 -15.22 -6.55 13.31
C LYS A 15 -15.36 -7.98 12.77
N ARG A 16 -15.13 -8.19 11.48
CA ARG A 16 -15.23 -9.51 10.80
C ARG A 16 -13.90 -10.27 10.78
N MET A 17 -12.81 -9.61 11.15
CA MET A 17 -11.47 -10.20 11.16
C MET A 17 -11.38 -11.40 12.09
N LYS A 18 -10.84 -12.50 11.58
CA LYS A 18 -10.56 -13.72 12.36
C LYS A 18 -9.25 -13.57 13.12
N LEU A 19 -9.10 -14.28 14.25
CA LEU A 19 -7.90 -14.23 15.07
C LEU A 19 -6.62 -14.55 14.27
N GLY A 20 -6.64 -15.62 13.46
CA GLY A 20 -5.48 -15.99 12.64
C GLY A 20 -5.06 -14.90 11.64
N GLU A 21 -6.02 -14.16 11.08
CA GLU A 21 -5.72 -13.05 10.18
C GLU A 21 -5.14 -11.85 10.94
N ALA A 22 -5.68 -11.54 12.12
CA ALA A 22 -5.13 -10.50 12.99
C ALA A 22 -3.69 -10.84 13.44
N GLU A 23 -3.40 -12.12 13.71
CA GLU A 23 -2.04 -12.57 14.04
C GLU A 23 -1.09 -12.49 12.85
N ARG A 24 -1.54 -12.88 11.65
CA ARG A 24 -0.78 -12.78 10.40
C ARG A 24 -0.38 -11.34 10.11
N ILE A 25 -1.34 -10.42 10.12
CA ILE A 25 -1.08 -8.99 9.87
C ILE A 25 -0.20 -8.40 10.97
N TYR A 26 -0.43 -8.76 12.23
CA TYR A 26 0.41 -8.32 13.33
C TYR A 26 1.88 -8.75 13.14
N ALA A 27 2.13 -9.98 12.68
CA ALA A 27 3.49 -10.44 12.39
C ALA A 27 4.17 -9.63 11.26
N LEU A 28 3.40 -9.18 10.26
CA LEU A 28 3.86 -8.31 9.17
C LEU A 28 4.10 -6.86 9.63
N SER A 29 3.35 -6.39 10.63
CA SER A 29 3.34 -4.99 11.12
C SER A 29 4.65 -4.49 11.77
N ASN A 30 5.73 -5.26 11.69
CA ASN A 30 7.08 -4.82 12.03
C ASN A 30 7.80 -4.13 10.86
N SER A 31 7.21 -4.12 9.67
CA SER A 31 7.75 -3.44 8.49
C SER A 31 6.61 -2.91 7.63
N VAL A 32 6.68 -1.61 7.28
CA VAL A 32 5.74 -1.00 6.34
C VAL A 32 5.81 -1.70 4.99
N GLY A 33 7.02 -2.01 4.51
CA GLY A 33 7.23 -2.73 3.26
C GLY A 33 6.51 -4.08 3.25
N LYS A 34 6.66 -4.89 4.31
CA LYS A 34 5.96 -6.18 4.40
C LYS A 34 4.43 -6.07 4.39
N ILE A 35 3.87 -4.98 4.93
CA ILE A 35 2.42 -4.73 4.84
C ILE A 35 2.04 -4.31 3.43
N LEU A 36 2.83 -3.46 2.78
CA LEU A 36 2.57 -3.02 1.42
C LEU A 36 2.80 -4.11 0.38
N ASP A 37 3.69 -5.07 0.62
CA ASP A 37 3.95 -6.22 -0.26
C ASP A 37 2.84 -7.27 -0.16
N ASP A 38 2.17 -7.39 0.99
CA ASP A 38 1.07 -8.34 1.20
C ASP A 38 -0.27 -7.75 0.77
N ALA A 39 -0.88 -8.27 -0.30
CA ALA A 39 -2.13 -7.72 -0.85
C ALA A 39 -3.28 -7.62 0.17
N GLY A 40 -3.43 -8.61 1.04
CA GLY A 40 -4.46 -8.61 2.08
C GLY A 40 -4.22 -7.54 3.15
N ALA A 41 -2.98 -7.44 3.63
CA ALA A 41 -2.61 -6.44 4.63
C ALA A 41 -2.61 -5.01 4.04
N ARG A 42 -2.17 -4.84 2.80
CA ARG A 42 -2.23 -3.58 2.03
C ARG A 42 -3.66 -3.08 1.90
N MET A 43 -4.61 -3.96 1.56
CA MET A 43 -6.03 -3.62 1.49
C MET A 43 -6.56 -3.08 2.84
N ILE A 44 -6.23 -3.75 3.94
CA ILE A 44 -6.67 -3.35 5.28
C ILE A 44 -6.02 -2.02 5.69
N LEU A 45 -4.75 -1.82 5.37
CA LEU A 45 -4.06 -0.54 5.56
C LEU A 45 -4.71 0.58 4.74
N ARG A 46 -5.07 0.34 3.47
CA ARG A 46 -5.76 1.31 2.62
C ARG A 46 -7.06 1.77 3.29
N HIS A 47 -7.90 0.83 3.75
CA HIS A 47 -9.14 1.16 4.45
C HIS A 47 -8.90 1.89 5.78
N PHE A 48 -7.85 1.54 6.52
CA PHE A 48 -7.47 2.27 7.73
C PHE A 48 -7.15 3.73 7.41
N MET A 49 -6.28 3.97 6.43
CA MET A 49 -5.89 5.32 6.01
C MET A 49 -7.10 6.14 5.53
N GLU A 50 -7.99 5.55 4.74
CA GLU A 50 -9.24 6.19 4.32
C GLU A 50 -10.12 6.57 5.53
N SER A 51 -10.22 5.69 6.54
CA SER A 51 -11.02 5.97 7.74
C SER A 51 -10.46 7.11 8.59
N GLU A 52 -9.16 7.37 8.49
CA GLU A 52 -8.45 8.48 9.13
C GLU A 52 -8.36 9.73 8.23
N ASN A 53 -9.07 9.75 7.08
CA ASN A 53 -9.00 10.80 6.06
C ASN A 53 -7.57 11.08 5.55
N LYS A 54 -6.71 10.06 5.53
CA LYS A 54 -5.34 10.14 5.02
C LYS A 54 -5.29 9.76 3.55
N SER A 55 -4.37 10.35 2.81
CA SER A 55 -4.18 10.03 1.38
C SER A 55 -3.72 8.58 1.22
N VAL A 56 -4.37 7.84 0.33
CA VAL A 56 -3.95 6.48 -0.05
C VAL A 56 -3.14 6.44 -1.34
N GLN A 57 -2.88 7.60 -1.94
CA GLN A 57 -2.16 7.71 -3.22
C GLN A 57 -0.77 7.06 -3.14
N CYS A 58 -0.06 7.20 -2.03
CA CYS A 58 1.23 6.56 -1.82
C CYS A 58 1.14 5.02 -1.84
N VAL A 59 0.04 4.44 -1.36
CA VAL A 59 -0.21 2.99 -1.43
C VAL A 59 -0.41 2.55 -2.88
N ASP A 60 -1.21 3.29 -3.64
CA ASP A 60 -1.53 2.99 -5.05
C ASP A 60 -0.30 3.13 -5.94
N ILE A 61 0.50 4.19 -5.73
CA ILE A 61 1.77 4.42 -6.41
C ILE A 61 2.76 3.31 -6.08
N TYR A 62 2.86 2.89 -4.81
CA TYR A 62 3.75 1.80 -4.39
C TYR A 62 3.39 0.48 -5.09
N GLU A 63 2.10 0.13 -5.09
CA GLU A 63 1.55 -1.07 -5.73
C GLU A 63 1.86 -1.08 -7.23
N THR A 64 1.55 0.01 -7.93
CA THR A 64 1.84 0.14 -9.37
C THR A 64 3.35 0.06 -9.65
N CYS A 65 4.21 0.66 -8.80
CA CYS A 65 5.66 0.52 -8.95
C CYS A 65 6.13 -0.92 -8.76
N ALA A 66 5.52 -1.69 -7.84
CA ALA A 66 5.84 -3.10 -7.62
C ALA A 66 5.46 -3.92 -8.86
N GLU A 67 4.27 -3.70 -9.41
CA GLU A 67 3.81 -4.36 -10.65
C GLU A 67 4.77 -4.09 -11.82
N PHE A 68 5.24 -2.86 -11.99
CA PHE A 68 6.23 -2.55 -13.03
C PHE A 68 7.58 -3.25 -12.79
N LEU A 69 8.03 -3.34 -11.54
CA LEU A 69 9.28 -4.00 -11.19
C LEU A 69 9.23 -5.53 -11.42
N GLU A 70 8.06 -6.15 -11.25
CA GLU A 70 7.85 -7.58 -11.52
C GLU A 70 7.81 -7.90 -13.03
N ASN A 71 7.26 -7.00 -13.85
CA ASN A 71 6.99 -7.23 -15.28
C ASN A 71 8.17 -6.89 -16.24
N HIS A 72 9.43 -6.89 -15.77
CA HIS A 72 10.63 -6.55 -16.57
C HIS A 72 10.73 -7.27 -17.93
N PRO A 73 11.12 -6.64 -19.08
CA PRO A 73 11.64 -5.28 -19.32
C PRO A 73 10.79 -4.46 -20.33
N ARG A 74 9.48 -4.70 -20.45
CA ARG A 74 8.62 -3.96 -21.41
C ARG A 74 8.19 -2.61 -20.85
N TYR A 75 9.14 -1.78 -20.45
CA TYR A 75 8.87 -0.45 -19.92
C TYR A 75 8.37 0.47 -21.02
N GLU A 76 7.10 0.36 -21.37
CA GLU A 76 6.47 1.23 -22.34
C GLU A 76 6.13 2.56 -21.67
N SER A 77 6.61 3.66 -22.25
CA SER A 77 6.46 5.01 -21.66
C SER A 77 5.00 5.40 -21.35
N CYS A 78 4.03 4.83 -22.08
CA CYS A 78 2.60 5.06 -21.85
C CYS A 78 2.07 4.39 -20.58
N GLU A 79 2.65 3.26 -20.16
CA GLU A 79 2.23 2.54 -18.95
C GLU A 79 2.50 3.39 -17.70
N PHE A 80 3.57 4.18 -17.71
CA PHE A 80 3.95 5.05 -16.59
C PHE A 80 3.09 6.32 -16.43
N GLU A 81 2.24 6.65 -17.41
CA GLU A 81 1.26 7.72 -17.24
C GLU A 81 0.30 7.44 -16.07
N ILE A 82 0.07 6.16 -15.75
CA ILE A 82 -0.79 5.78 -14.63
C ILE A 82 -0.27 6.36 -13.31
N LEU A 83 1.04 6.36 -13.08
CA LEU A 83 1.64 6.95 -11.86
C LEU A 83 1.34 8.45 -11.79
N SER A 84 1.35 9.14 -12.94
CA SER A 84 0.98 10.57 -12.99
C SER A 84 -0.50 10.77 -12.64
N ARG A 85 -1.38 9.90 -13.12
CA ARG A 85 -2.83 9.94 -12.80
C ARG A 85 -3.11 9.61 -11.34
N LEU A 86 -2.29 8.75 -10.72
CA LEU A 86 -2.33 8.45 -9.29
C LEU A 86 -1.79 9.59 -8.41
N GLY A 87 -1.25 10.65 -9.01
CA GLY A 87 -0.78 11.83 -8.28
C GLY A 87 0.71 11.84 -7.99
N LEU A 88 1.54 11.08 -8.72
CA LEU A 88 2.99 11.09 -8.56
C LEU A 88 3.53 12.54 -8.64
N PRO A 89 4.30 13.00 -7.63
CA PRO A 89 4.86 14.34 -7.60
C PRO A 89 5.63 14.71 -8.88
N SER A 90 5.49 15.97 -9.30
CA SER A 90 6.01 16.47 -10.58
C SER A 90 7.50 16.22 -10.78
N HIS A 91 8.30 16.37 -9.72
CA HIS A 91 9.75 16.17 -9.75
C HIS A 91 10.12 14.67 -9.92
N LEU A 92 9.38 13.76 -9.29
CA LEU A 92 9.57 12.30 -9.47
C LEU A 92 9.14 11.87 -10.87
N ARG A 93 8.02 12.43 -11.36
CA ARG A 93 7.55 12.20 -12.73
C ARG A 93 8.58 12.65 -13.76
N GLN A 94 9.17 13.84 -13.60
CA GLN A 94 10.23 14.33 -14.47
C GLN A 94 11.46 13.42 -14.44
N ARG A 95 11.86 12.96 -13.25
CA ARG A 95 12.97 12.03 -13.07
C ARG A 95 12.70 10.69 -13.77
N LEU A 96 11.51 10.12 -13.59
CA LEU A 96 11.09 8.88 -14.24
C LEU A 96 11.07 9.04 -15.76
N PHE A 97 10.44 10.10 -16.27
CA PHE A 97 10.40 10.40 -17.71
C PHE A 97 11.79 10.54 -18.32
N TYR A 98 12.71 11.23 -17.63
CA TYR A 98 14.11 11.33 -18.07
C TYR A 98 14.78 9.95 -18.19
N ARG A 99 14.54 9.05 -17.23
CA ARG A 99 15.10 7.69 -17.22
C ARG A 99 14.46 6.80 -18.28
N LEU A 100 13.16 6.94 -18.54
CA LEU A 100 12.50 6.20 -19.62
C LEU A 100 13.06 6.55 -21.01
N ASN A 101 13.37 7.83 -21.25
CA ASN A 101 13.88 8.29 -22.54
C ASN A 101 15.38 8.06 -22.77
N LYS A 102 16.16 7.81 -21.70
CA LYS A 102 17.64 7.73 -21.79
C LYS A 102 18.26 6.51 -21.13
N GLY A 103 17.47 5.75 -20.38
CA GLY A 103 17.96 4.83 -19.37
C GLY A 103 17.90 3.38 -19.80
N ASP A 104 18.88 2.62 -19.34
CA ASP A 104 18.83 1.17 -19.32
C ASP A 104 17.76 0.68 -18.30
N PRO A 105 17.28 -0.58 -18.42
CA PRO A 105 16.30 -1.15 -17.51
C PRO A 105 16.67 -1.09 -16.01
N ILE A 106 17.96 -1.12 -15.67
CA ILE A 106 18.42 -1.04 -14.27
C ILE A 106 18.17 0.37 -13.73
N SER A 107 18.45 1.39 -14.52
CA SER A 107 18.21 2.79 -14.14
C SER A 107 16.72 3.11 -13.89
N ILE A 108 15.83 2.52 -14.69
CA ILE A 108 14.36 2.63 -14.53
C ILE A 108 13.94 1.92 -13.25
N SER A 109 14.41 0.68 -13.04
CA SER A 109 14.14 -0.09 -11.83
C SER A 109 14.56 0.65 -10.57
N LEU A 110 15.74 1.25 -10.59
CA LEU A 110 16.25 2.02 -9.47
C LEU A 110 15.39 3.27 -9.23
N CYS A 111 14.88 3.90 -10.29
CA CYS A 111 13.94 5.02 -10.16
C CYS A 111 12.64 4.59 -9.47
N LEU A 112 12.05 3.46 -9.88
CA LEU A 112 10.83 2.91 -9.27
C LEU A 112 11.04 2.53 -7.80
N LYS A 113 12.17 1.90 -7.47
CA LYS A 113 12.53 1.59 -6.07
C LYS A 113 12.68 2.83 -5.21
N ASN A 114 13.20 3.93 -5.75
CA ASN A 114 13.29 5.20 -5.02
C ASN A 114 11.90 5.79 -4.78
N ILE A 115 11.00 5.74 -5.77
CA ILE A 115 9.60 6.17 -5.61
C ILE A 115 8.92 5.33 -4.50
N GLN A 116 9.10 4.01 -4.51
CA GLN A 116 8.59 3.14 -3.45
C GLN A 116 9.12 3.51 -2.06
N ALA A 117 10.40 3.90 -1.94
CA ALA A 117 10.98 4.34 -0.66
C ALA A 117 10.35 5.63 -0.12
N GLU A 118 9.98 6.55 -1.02
CA GLU A 118 9.24 7.76 -0.64
C GLU A 118 7.82 7.42 -0.17
N CYS A 119 7.12 6.54 -0.89
CA CYS A 119 5.80 6.05 -0.46
C CYS A 119 5.85 5.35 0.90
N LEU A 120 6.87 4.52 1.16
CA LEU A 120 7.07 3.88 2.46
C LEU A 120 7.19 4.90 3.59
N SER A 121 7.91 6.00 3.35
CA SER A 121 8.12 7.07 4.34
C SER A 121 6.82 7.81 4.64
N GLU A 122 6.00 8.06 3.64
CA GLU A 122 4.68 8.69 3.81
C GLU A 122 3.71 7.78 4.60
N VAL A 123 3.65 6.50 4.24
CA VAL A 123 2.82 5.51 4.96
C VAL A 123 3.29 5.35 6.41
N ALA A 124 4.61 5.41 6.66
CA ALA A 124 5.18 5.27 8.00
C ALA A 124 4.62 6.27 9.01
N VAL A 125 4.23 7.48 8.57
CA VAL A 125 3.59 8.51 9.41
C VAL A 125 2.27 8.02 10.02
N SER A 126 1.57 7.11 9.34
CA SER A 126 0.27 6.57 9.76
C SER A 126 0.35 5.18 10.36
N PHE A 127 1.55 4.59 10.35
CA PHE A 127 1.70 3.16 10.55
C PHE A 127 1.66 2.75 12.03
N SER A 128 2.04 3.65 12.95
CA SER A 128 1.90 3.44 14.39
C SER A 128 0.43 3.17 14.76
N ASP A 129 -0.47 4.03 14.29
CA ASP A 129 -1.88 3.99 14.63
C ASP A 129 -2.56 2.75 14.01
N PHE A 130 -2.15 2.39 12.80
CA PHE A 130 -2.54 1.15 12.15
C PHE A 130 -2.13 -0.07 12.98
N LYS A 131 -0.86 -0.13 13.40
CA LYS A 131 -0.31 -1.23 14.20
C LYS A 131 -1.04 -1.35 15.54
N ASP A 132 -1.34 -0.24 16.18
CA ASP A 132 -2.10 -0.22 17.43
C ASP A 132 -3.52 -0.75 17.25
N SER A 133 -4.18 -0.38 16.15
CA SER A 133 -5.51 -0.86 15.79
C SER A 133 -5.53 -2.38 15.56
N ILE A 134 -4.54 -2.92 14.84
CA ILE A 134 -4.38 -4.37 14.66
C ILE A 134 -4.07 -5.07 15.98
N THR A 135 -3.21 -4.48 16.82
CA THR A 135 -2.84 -5.04 18.12
C THR A 135 -4.05 -5.15 19.05
N LYS A 136 -4.85 -4.09 19.16
CA LYS A 136 -6.10 -4.07 19.95
C LYS A 136 -7.07 -5.14 19.44
N THR A 137 -7.25 -5.23 18.13
CA THR A 137 -8.12 -6.25 17.49
C THR A 137 -7.67 -7.66 17.84
N ARG A 138 -6.37 -7.95 17.69
CA ARG A 138 -5.77 -9.24 18.03
C ARG A 138 -6.04 -9.62 19.48
N MET A 139 -5.81 -8.70 20.42
CA MET A 139 -6.03 -8.97 21.86
C MET A 139 -7.50 -9.25 22.18
N ASN A 140 -8.42 -8.45 21.61
CA ASN A 140 -9.86 -8.65 21.80
C ASN A 140 -10.33 -10.01 21.27
N LEU A 141 -9.79 -10.45 20.14
CA LEU A 141 -10.10 -11.76 19.57
C LEU A 141 -9.54 -12.91 20.43
N LYS A 142 -8.32 -12.77 20.99
CA LYS A 142 -7.75 -13.76 21.92
C LYS A 142 -8.58 -13.93 23.19
N LEU A 143 -9.06 -12.83 23.77
CA LEU A 143 -9.90 -12.89 24.97
C LEU A 143 -11.22 -13.61 24.69
N LYS A 144 -11.83 -13.39 23.52
CA LYS A 144 -13.08 -14.05 23.11
C LYS A 144 -12.94 -15.56 22.86
N THR A 145 -11.72 -16.04 22.58
CA THR A 145 -11.46 -17.47 22.38
C THR A 145 -11.10 -18.20 23.68
N LEU A 146 -10.82 -17.47 24.76
CA LEU A 146 -10.43 -18.00 26.07
C LEU A 146 -11.58 -18.03 27.08
N GLY A 147 -12.68 -17.32 26.81
CA GLY A 147 -13.92 -17.35 27.60
C GLY A 147 -15.01 -18.10 26.86
#